data_AF-B7PMF3-F1
#
_entry.id   AF-B7PMF3-F1
#
_cell.length_a   1.000
_cell.length_b   1.000
_cell.length_c   1.000
_cell.angle_alpha   90.00
_cell.angle_beta   90.00
_cell.angle_gamma   90.00
#
_symmetry.space_group_name_H-M   'P 1'
#
loop_
_entity.id
_entity.type
_entity.pdbx_description
1 polymer ?
#
loop_
_entity_poly.entity_id
_entity_poly.type
_entity_poly.pdbx_seq_one_letter_code
_entity_poly.pdbx_strand_id
1 'polypeptide(L)'
;MKVASNGLFNRDLQVKLTDGAVRGLDDVTRRLRSCVRPTCQVDLRGLVVSYIAQTRGDDLAGTRKNIWVEVTVTSAEALFNMSDIRASVTSLNSLIIGPISTRTSYDTYLNLNSRRRKEFVQEVARYSRWELRKILRGSYLSALQETFAYH
;
A
#
# COMPACT_ATOMS: atom_id res chain seq x y z
N MET A 1 10.15 -7.33 -8.55
CA MET A 1 10.37 -8.33 -7.48
C MET A 1 10.55 -9.71 -8.11
N LYS A 2 11.06 -10.69 -7.35
CA LYS A 2 11.25 -12.08 -7.81
C LYS A 2 10.60 -13.06 -6.81
N VAL A 3 9.99 -14.13 -7.31
CA VAL A 3 9.50 -15.27 -6.51
C VAL A 3 10.23 -16.52 -6.98
N ALA A 4 10.83 -17.28 -6.06
CA ALA A 4 11.69 -18.40 -6.42
C ALA A 4 10.90 -19.52 -7.13
N SER A 5 11.55 -20.19 -8.06
CA SER A 5 11.11 -21.50 -8.56
C SER A 5 11.14 -22.53 -7.43
N ASN A 6 10.22 -23.49 -7.50
CA ASN A 6 10.10 -24.54 -6.50
C ASN A 6 9.46 -25.83 -7.03
N GLY A 7 9.48 -26.03 -8.35
CA GLY A 7 8.96 -27.23 -8.99
C GLY A 7 9.57 -27.47 -10.37
N LEU A 8 9.37 -28.68 -10.91
CA LEU A 8 10.00 -29.13 -12.16
C LEU A 8 9.53 -28.36 -13.41
N PHE A 9 8.33 -27.79 -13.37
CA PHE A 9 7.68 -27.15 -14.51
C PHE A 9 7.60 -25.62 -14.39
N ASN A 10 8.44 -25.01 -13.56
CA ASN A 10 8.47 -23.55 -13.41
C ASN A 10 9.88 -22.96 -13.35
N ARG A 11 9.97 -21.66 -13.64
CA ARG A 11 11.17 -20.83 -13.49
C ARG A 11 10.95 -19.81 -12.38
N ASP A 12 11.97 -19.04 -12.04
CA ASP A 12 11.79 -17.90 -11.14
C ASP A 12 10.76 -16.92 -11.71
N LEU A 13 9.75 -16.57 -10.91
CA LEU A 13 8.76 -15.59 -11.32
C LEU A 13 9.38 -14.21 -11.26
N GLN A 14 9.43 -13.53 -12.40
CA GLN A 14 9.76 -12.12 -12.46
C GLN A 14 8.46 -11.33 -12.48
N VAL A 15 8.35 -10.34 -11.59
CA VAL A 15 7.15 -9.50 -11.47
C VAL A 15 7.54 -8.03 -11.53
N LYS A 16 6.93 -7.30 -12.45
CA LYS A 16 6.97 -5.84 -12.53
C LYS A 16 5.57 -5.32 -12.27
N LEU A 17 5.41 -4.48 -11.25
CA LEU A 17 4.16 -3.77 -10.97
C LEU A 17 4.19 -2.42 -11.69
N THR A 18 3.12 -2.12 -12.43
CA THR A 18 2.90 -0.85 -13.13
C THR A 18 1.50 -0.32 -12.81
N ASP A 19 1.22 0.91 -13.24
CA ASP A 19 -0.12 1.51 -13.18
C ASP A 19 -0.73 1.50 -11.77
N GLY A 20 0.14 1.78 -10.79
CA GLY A 20 -0.24 1.83 -9.38
C GLY A 20 -1.19 2.98 -9.10
N ALA A 21 -2.36 2.69 -8.54
CA ALA A 21 -3.33 3.70 -8.11
C ALA A 21 -3.81 3.43 -6.68
N VAL A 22 -3.92 4.48 -5.86
CA VAL A 22 -4.47 4.41 -4.51
C VAL A 22 -5.85 5.05 -4.50
N ARG A 23 -6.85 4.33 -3.99
CA ARG A 23 -8.23 4.77 -3.83
C ARG A 23 -8.59 4.93 -2.35
N GLY A 24 -9.45 5.89 -2.06
CA GLY A 24 -9.98 6.15 -0.73
C GLY A 24 -9.21 7.20 0.09
N LEU A 25 -8.27 7.96 -0.49
CA LEU A 25 -7.60 9.09 0.18
C LEU A 25 -8.23 10.45 -0.17
N ASP A 26 -9.29 10.45 -0.96
CA ASP A 26 -10.00 11.61 -1.51
C ASP A 26 -10.74 12.44 -0.46
N ASP A 27 -11.29 11.79 0.57
CA ASP A 27 -11.94 12.47 1.70
C ASP A 27 -11.04 12.42 2.94
N VAL A 28 -10.18 13.44 3.03
CA VAL A 28 -9.12 13.56 4.05
C VAL A 28 -9.69 13.62 5.47
N THR A 29 -10.80 14.33 5.67
CA THR A 29 -11.37 14.56 7.01
C THR A 29 -12.21 13.39 7.50
N ARG A 30 -12.89 12.66 6.62
CA ARG A 30 -13.69 11.48 6.99
C ARG A 30 -12.89 10.35 7.62
N ARG A 31 -11.57 10.33 7.39
CA ARG A 31 -10.65 9.37 8.01
C ARG A 31 -10.25 9.74 9.43
N LEU A 32 -10.51 10.97 9.87
CA LEU A 32 -10.31 11.37 11.26
C LEU A 32 -11.41 10.74 12.12
N ARG A 33 -11.01 9.99 13.15
CA ARG A 33 -11.95 9.30 14.06
C ARG A 33 -12.14 10.03 15.36
N SER A 34 -11.04 10.33 16.03
CA SER A 34 -11.00 10.95 17.34
C SER A 34 -9.87 11.97 17.36
N CYS A 35 -10.11 13.10 18.03
CA CYS A 35 -9.12 14.16 18.20
C CYS A 35 -9.05 14.52 19.68
N VAL A 36 -7.94 14.15 20.32
CA VAL A 36 -7.60 14.59 21.67
C VAL A 36 -6.48 15.60 21.50
N ARG A 37 -6.84 16.89 21.57
CA ARG A 37 -5.92 17.99 21.22
C ARG A 37 -4.54 17.80 21.88
N PRO A 38 -3.43 17.86 21.12
CA PRO A 38 -3.32 18.23 19.69
C PRO A 38 -3.32 17.05 18.70
N THR A 39 -3.58 15.82 19.14
CA THR A 39 -3.43 14.61 18.32
C THR A 39 -4.76 14.06 17.82
N CYS A 40 -4.83 13.73 16.53
CA CYS A 40 -5.96 13.07 15.91
C CYS A 40 -5.61 11.68 15.39
N GLN A 41 -6.53 10.74 15.54
CA GLN A 41 -6.42 9.41 14.97
C GLN A 41 -7.00 9.39 13.55
N VAL A 42 -6.21 8.87 12.60
CA VAL A 42 -6.58 8.65 11.21
C VAL A 42 -6.75 7.14 10.98
N ASP A 43 -7.95 6.73 10.57
CA ASP A 43 -8.25 5.34 10.18
C ASP A 43 -7.97 5.15 8.68
N LEU A 44 -6.93 4.38 8.37
CA LEU A 44 -6.47 4.11 7.01
C LEU A 44 -7.04 2.78 6.46
N ARG A 45 -7.94 2.12 7.21
CA ARG A 45 -8.63 0.91 6.73
C ARG A 45 -9.49 1.23 5.50
N GLY A 46 -9.63 0.22 4.64
CA GLY A 46 -10.41 0.32 3.41
C GLY A 46 -9.71 1.08 2.28
N LEU A 47 -8.47 1.54 2.48
CA LEU A 47 -7.63 1.99 1.37
C LEU A 47 -7.39 0.81 0.41
N VAL A 48 -7.47 1.09 -0.88
CA VAL A 48 -7.27 0.09 -1.92
C VAL A 48 -6.16 0.55 -2.84
N VAL A 49 -5.20 -0.34 -3.09
CA VAL A 49 -4.14 -0.12 -4.09
C VAL A 49 -4.31 -1.13 -5.21
N SER A 50 -4.42 -0.64 -6.44
CA SER A 50 -4.49 -1.47 -7.64
C SER A 50 -3.20 -1.37 -8.44
N TYR A 51 -2.78 -2.48 -9.04
CA TYR A 51 -1.64 -2.55 -9.96
C TYR A 51 -1.99 -3.41 -11.18
N ILE A 52 -1.29 -3.16 -12.27
CA ILE A 52 -1.09 -4.13 -13.34
C ILE A 52 0.26 -4.83 -13.06
N ALA A 53 0.24 -6.15 -12.88
CA ALA A 53 1.44 -6.95 -12.70
C ALA A 53 1.81 -7.65 -14.00
N GLN A 54 2.96 -7.28 -14.56
CA GLN A 54 3.60 -8.02 -15.65
C GLN A 54 4.41 -9.16 -15.06
N THR A 55 4.03 -10.40 -15.35
CA THR A 55 4.65 -11.61 -14.81
C THR A 55 5.29 -12.45 -15.91
N ARG A 56 6.40 -13.12 -15.58
CA ARG A 56 7.05 -14.11 -16.46
C ARG A 56 7.66 -15.24 -15.63
N GLY A 57 7.52 -16.48 -16.07
CA GLY A 57 8.14 -17.65 -15.43
C GLY A 57 7.21 -18.45 -14.53
N ASP A 58 5.90 -18.25 -14.65
CA ASP A 58 4.92 -19.16 -14.06
C ASP A 58 4.87 -20.51 -14.79
N ASP A 59 5.25 -20.56 -16.07
CA ASP A 59 5.43 -21.78 -16.89
C ASP A 59 6.87 -21.93 -17.47
N LEU A 60 7.16 -23.11 -18.05
CA LEU A 60 8.43 -23.39 -18.74
C LEU A 60 8.59 -22.62 -20.07
N ALA A 61 7.48 -22.28 -20.73
CA ALA A 61 7.48 -21.51 -21.97
C ALA A 61 7.99 -20.06 -21.75
N GLY A 62 7.94 -19.57 -20.50
CA GLY A 62 8.31 -18.20 -20.17
C GLY A 62 7.30 -17.20 -20.72
N THR A 63 6.02 -17.59 -20.76
CA THR A 63 4.92 -16.75 -21.20
C THR A 63 4.89 -15.47 -20.36
N ARG A 64 4.68 -14.33 -21.01
CA ARG A 64 4.44 -13.06 -20.32
C ARG A 64 2.94 -12.90 -20.12
N LYS A 65 2.53 -12.56 -18.91
CA LYS A 65 1.13 -12.30 -18.55
C LYS A 65 1.01 -10.95 -17.88
N ASN A 66 -0.10 -10.27 -18.14
CA ASN A 66 -0.49 -9.07 -17.40
C ASN A 66 -1.72 -9.45 -16.58
N ILE A 67 -1.65 -9.22 -15.27
CA ILE A 67 -2.75 -9.52 -14.35
C ILE A 67 -3.07 -8.31 -13.50
N TRP A 68 -4.32 -8.20 -13.08
CA TRP A 68 -4.72 -7.26 -12.06
C TRP A 68 -4.35 -7.78 -10.68
N VAL A 69 -3.87 -6.85 -9.85
CA VAL A 69 -3.55 -7.09 -8.45
C VAL A 69 -4.20 -5.99 -7.62
N GLU A 70 -4.94 -6.38 -6.60
CA GLU A 70 -5.56 -5.47 -5.65
C GLU A 70 -5.05 -5.75 -4.23
N VAL A 71 -4.68 -4.69 -3.52
CA VAL A 71 -4.23 -4.72 -2.14
C VAL A 71 -5.16 -3.84 -1.32
N THR A 72 -5.96 -4.46 -0.44
CA THR A 72 -6.83 -3.76 0.50
C THR A 72 -6.14 -3.60 1.85
N VAL A 73 -6.12 -2.40 2.42
CA VAL A 73 -5.69 -2.16 3.80
C VAL A 73 -6.81 -2.63 4.74
N THR A 74 -6.51 -3.65 5.53
CA THR A 74 -7.48 -4.26 6.47
C THR A 74 -7.40 -3.64 7.86
N SER A 75 -6.23 -3.12 8.23
CA SER A 75 -6.02 -2.36 9.46
C SER A 75 -4.79 -1.47 9.29
N ALA A 76 -4.91 -0.22 9.65
CA ALA A 76 -3.80 0.72 9.77
C ALA A 76 -4.28 1.95 10.53
N GLU A 77 -3.62 2.22 11.65
CA GLU A 77 -3.86 3.43 12.44
C GLU A 77 -2.70 4.39 12.22
N ALA A 78 -3.03 5.66 12.05
CA ALA A 78 -2.05 6.74 12.04
C ALA A 78 -2.46 7.82 13.04
N LEU A 79 -1.47 8.47 13.65
CA LEU A 79 -1.66 9.60 14.56
C LEU A 79 -1.12 10.84 13.87
N PHE A 80 -1.98 11.84 13.76
CA PHE A 80 -1.69 13.13 13.16
C PHE A 80 -1.63 14.18 14.27
N ASN A 81 -0.48 14.83 14.43
CA ASN A 81 -0.27 15.87 15.41
C ASN A 81 -0.48 17.26 14.79
N MET A 82 -1.52 17.96 15.23
CA MET A 82 -1.88 19.29 14.72
C MET A 82 -0.98 20.40 15.29
N SER A 83 -0.35 20.20 16.46
CA SER A 83 0.50 21.24 17.07
C SER A 83 1.74 21.56 16.24
N ASP A 84 2.29 20.54 15.57
CA ASP A 84 3.53 20.65 14.79
C ASP A 84 3.35 21.52 13.55
N ILE A 85 2.11 21.63 13.06
CA ILE A 85 1.72 22.48 11.92
C ILE A 85 1.75 23.94 12.32
N ARG A 86 1.15 24.27 13.47
CA ARG A 86 1.08 25.65 13.98
C ARG A 86 2.46 26.21 14.34
N ALA A 87 3.41 25.34 14.68
CA ALA A 87 4.76 25.71 15.07
C ALA A 87 5.74 25.86 13.88
N SER A 88 5.34 25.54 12.64
CA SER A 88 6.22 25.54 11.45
C SER A 88 7.51 24.70 11.63
N VAL A 89 7.46 23.70 12.51
CA VAL A 89 8.57 22.76 12.73
C VAL A 89 8.45 21.65 11.69
N THR A 90 9.59 21.14 11.21
CA THR A 90 9.71 20.14 10.13
C THR A 90 8.61 19.08 10.19
N SER A 91 7.69 19.20 9.23
CA SER A 91 6.34 18.64 9.29
C SER A 91 6.28 17.11 9.16
N LEU A 92 7.41 16.45 8.93
CA LEU A 92 7.54 15.00 8.77
C LEU A 92 7.18 14.20 10.02
N ASN A 93 7.31 14.79 11.21
CA ASN A 93 6.95 14.14 12.49
C ASN A 93 5.46 14.26 12.84
N SER A 94 4.71 15.09 12.10
CA SER A 94 3.29 15.32 12.38
C SER A 94 2.40 14.13 12.00
N LEU A 95 2.91 13.07 11.34
CA LEU A 95 2.16 11.86 11.03
C LEU A 95 2.93 10.58 11.39
N ILE A 96 2.48 9.93 12.46
CA ILE A 96 3.00 8.65 12.92
C ILE A 96 2.13 7.54 12.35
N ILE A 97 2.69 6.71 11.46
CA ILE A 97 1.97 5.61 10.80
C ILE A 97 2.34 4.29 11.48
N GLY A 98 1.37 3.66 12.12
CA GLY A 98 1.50 2.35 12.75
C GLY A 98 1.71 1.19 11.76
N PRO A 99 1.63 -0.06 12.22
CA PRO A 99 1.63 -1.22 11.33
C PRO A 99 0.50 -1.16 10.31
N ILE A 100 0.78 -1.55 9.07
CA ILE A 100 -0.23 -1.62 7.99
C ILE A 100 -0.45 -3.09 7.65
N SER A 101 -1.63 -3.60 7.99
CA SER A 101 -2.09 -4.93 7.59
C SER A 101 -2.86 -4.84 6.28
N THR A 102 -2.61 -5.81 5.40
CA THR A 102 -3.13 -5.81 4.04
C THR A 102 -3.65 -7.19 3.64
N ARG A 103 -4.62 -7.21 2.74
CA ARG A 103 -5.08 -8.39 2.01
C ARG A 103 -4.81 -8.18 0.53
N THR A 104 -4.11 -9.12 -0.11
CA THR A 104 -3.82 -9.08 -1.54
C THR A 104 -4.66 -10.09 -2.29
N SER A 105 -5.33 -9.66 -3.35
CA SER A 105 -6.00 -10.49 -4.36
C SER A 105 -5.40 -10.22 -5.73
N TYR A 106 -5.44 -11.21 -6.62
CA TYR A 106 -4.94 -11.10 -7.97
C TYR A 106 -5.69 -12.06 -8.89
N ASP A 107 -5.65 -11.81 -10.20
CA ASP A 107 -6.39 -12.61 -11.16
C ASP A 107 -5.97 -14.07 -11.20
N THR A 108 -6.92 -14.96 -11.51
CA THR A 108 -6.68 -16.40 -11.62
C THR A 108 -5.81 -16.80 -12.82
N TYR A 109 -5.56 -15.88 -13.76
CA TYR A 109 -4.66 -16.10 -14.91
C TYR A 109 -3.20 -16.40 -14.52
N LEU A 110 -2.80 -15.99 -13.32
CA LEU A 110 -1.51 -16.34 -12.73
C LEU A 110 -1.63 -17.63 -11.92
N ASN A 111 -1.20 -18.74 -12.51
CA ASN A 111 -1.26 -20.05 -11.89
C ASN A 111 0.01 -20.33 -11.08
N LEU A 112 -0.05 -20.10 -9.77
CA LEU A 112 1.02 -20.40 -8.83
C LEU A 112 0.60 -21.49 -7.85
N ASN A 113 1.53 -22.39 -7.52
CA ASN A 113 1.33 -23.29 -6.38
C ASN A 113 1.27 -22.52 -5.06
N SER A 114 0.79 -23.18 -4.01
CA SER A 114 0.52 -22.58 -2.69
C SER A 114 1.70 -21.80 -2.11
N ARG A 115 2.93 -22.34 -2.23
CA ARG A 115 4.14 -21.68 -1.72
C ARG A 115 4.49 -20.42 -2.52
N ARG A 116 4.52 -20.50 -3.86
CA ARG A 116 4.81 -19.32 -4.71
C ARG A 116 3.71 -18.26 -4.58
N ARG A 117 2.45 -18.69 -4.42
CA ARG A 117 1.33 -17.80 -4.13
C ARG A 117 1.54 -17.04 -2.83
N LYS A 118 1.97 -17.72 -1.76
CA LYS A 118 2.28 -17.09 -0.47
C LYS A 118 3.41 -16.06 -0.62
N GLU A 119 4.49 -16.43 -1.27
CA GLU A 119 5.65 -15.54 -1.51
C GLU A 119 5.25 -14.32 -2.37
N PHE A 120 4.49 -14.51 -3.45
CA PHE A 120 3.96 -13.44 -4.29
C PHE A 120 3.11 -12.45 -3.48
N VAL A 121 2.14 -12.96 -2.71
CA VAL A 121 1.26 -12.14 -1.86
C VAL A 121 2.07 -11.36 -0.84
N GLN A 122 3.08 -11.97 -0.22
CA GLN A 122 3.94 -11.32 0.76
C GLN A 122 4.78 -10.21 0.14
N GLU A 123 5.39 -10.44 -1.01
CA GLU A 123 6.22 -9.44 -1.70
C GLU A 123 5.39 -8.26 -2.23
N VAL A 124 4.21 -8.52 -2.81
CA VAL A 124 3.27 -7.46 -3.19
C VAL A 124 2.85 -6.66 -1.96
N ALA A 125 2.43 -7.32 -0.88
CA ALA A 125 2.03 -6.64 0.34
C ALA A 125 3.17 -5.79 0.94
N ARG A 126 4.40 -6.31 0.94
CA ARG A 126 5.59 -5.58 1.40
C ARG A 126 5.85 -4.33 0.57
N TYR A 127 5.82 -4.46 -0.75
CA TYR A 127 5.99 -3.35 -1.67
C TYR A 127 4.88 -2.29 -1.50
N SER A 128 3.62 -2.71 -1.45
CA SER A 128 2.48 -1.80 -1.29
C SER A 128 2.51 -1.05 0.03
N ARG A 129 2.90 -1.68 1.15
CA ARG A 129 3.05 -0.98 2.43
C ARG A 129 4.14 0.10 2.37
N TRP A 130 5.23 -0.17 1.66
CA TRP A 130 6.30 0.81 1.49
C TRP A 130 5.86 2.00 0.64
N GLU A 131 5.21 1.77 -0.50
CA GLU A 131 4.65 2.83 -1.35
C GLU A 131 3.55 3.63 -0.62
N LEU A 132 2.63 2.96 0.06
CA LEU A 132 1.60 3.62 0.87
C LEU A 132 2.21 4.54 1.91
N ARG A 133 3.26 4.12 2.63
CA ARG A 133 3.95 4.99 3.61
C ARG A 133 4.52 6.25 2.98
N LYS A 134 5.03 6.18 1.74
CA LYS A 134 5.52 7.37 1.03
C LYS A 134 4.37 8.31 0.69
N ILE A 135 3.29 7.78 0.12
CA ILE A 135 2.11 8.56 -0.26
C ILE A 135 1.50 9.23 0.97
N LEU A 136 1.40 8.48 2.08
CA LEU A 136 0.87 8.97 3.35
C LEU A 136 1.72 10.10 3.95
N ARG A 137 3.05 9.98 3.90
CA ARG A 137 3.98 11.02 4.39
C ARG A 137 4.21 12.17 3.42
N GLY A 138 3.88 11.97 2.14
CA GLY A 138 3.97 12.97 1.10
C GLY A 138 2.62 13.66 0.93
N SER A 139 1.96 13.37 -0.20
CA SER A 139 0.77 14.08 -0.63
C SER A 139 -0.38 14.09 0.38
N TYR A 140 -0.62 12.98 1.08
CA TYR A 140 -1.71 12.94 2.06
C TYR A 140 -1.42 13.81 3.29
N LEU A 141 -0.17 13.81 3.76
CA LEU A 141 0.23 14.67 4.87
C LEU A 141 0.15 16.15 4.50
N SER A 142 0.58 16.51 3.29
CA SER A 142 0.44 17.87 2.77
C SER A 142 -1.04 18.28 2.73
N ALA A 143 -1.93 17.42 2.22
CA ALA A 143 -3.36 17.71 2.19
C ALA A 143 -3.99 17.86 3.59
N LEU A 144 -3.58 17.03 4.55
CA LEU A 144 -3.97 17.19 5.96
C LEU A 144 -3.49 18.54 6.51
N GLN A 145 -2.25 18.91 6.23
CA GLN A 145 -1.67 20.17 6.72
C GLN A 145 -2.40 21.38 6.15
N GLU A 146 -2.64 21.41 4.84
CA GLU A 146 -3.41 22.47 4.17
C GLU A 146 -4.82 22.60 4.73
N THR A 147 -5.48 21.47 4.99
CA THR A 147 -6.84 21.44 5.56
C THR A 147 -6.91 22.07 6.96
N PHE A 148 -5.84 21.95 7.76
CA PHE A 148 -5.82 22.41 9.15
C PHE A 148 -4.91 23.62 9.41
N ALA A 149 -4.30 24.22 8.39
CA ALA A 149 -3.41 25.38 8.54
C ALA A 149 -4.13 26.68 8.97
N TYR A 150 -5.46 26.77 8.75
CA TYR A 150 -6.26 27.98 8.95
C TYR A 150 -7.39 27.83 10.01
N HIS A 151 -7.38 26.76 10.79
CA HIS A 151 -8.32 26.46 11.88
C HIS A 151 -7.57 26.23 13.19
#